data_AF-A0A5J4PKC1-F1
#
_entry.id   AF-A0A5J4PKC1-F1
#
_cell.length_a   1.000
_cell.length_b   1.000
_cell.length_c   1.000
_cell.angle_alpha   90.00
_cell.angle_beta   90.00
_cell.angle_gamma   90.00
#
_symmetry.space_group_name_H-M   'P 1'
#
loop_
_entity.id
_entity.type
_entity.pdbx_description
1 polymer ?
#
loop_
_entity_poly.entity_id
_entity_poly.type
_entity_poly.pdbx_seq_one_letter_code
_entity_poly.pdbx_strand_id
1 'polypeptide(L)'
;MIWNESIECMDRENLRRIQSIRLKQTVEYVYHNTPFYRKRMQELGVTPDDINSIDDIVKLPFTTKYDLRDNYPFGLCAVPMSQIVRIHASSGTTGKPTVVGY
;
A
#
# COMPACT_ATOMS: atom_id res chain seq x y z
N MET A 1 -16.43 -19.73 -17.94
CA MET A 1 -16.33 -18.38 -18.53
C MET A 1 -15.38 -17.59 -17.64
N ILE A 2 -14.37 -16.96 -18.23
CA ILE A 2 -13.40 -16.12 -17.51
C ILE A 2 -13.98 -14.70 -17.50
N TRP A 3 -14.03 -14.03 -16.34
CA TRP A 3 -14.73 -12.75 -16.19
C TRP A 3 -13.99 -11.60 -16.88
N ASN A 4 -12.66 -11.61 -16.77
CA ASN A 4 -11.76 -10.64 -17.38
C ASN A 4 -10.59 -11.36 -18.03
N GLU A 5 -10.82 -11.93 -19.22
CA GLU A 5 -9.81 -12.64 -20.01
C GLU A 5 -8.54 -11.82 -20.21
N SER A 6 -8.64 -10.50 -20.38
CA SER A 6 -7.48 -9.63 -20.60
C SER A 6 -6.51 -9.58 -19.41
N ILE A 7 -6.99 -9.75 -18.18
CA ILE A 7 -6.18 -9.76 -16.96
C ILE A 7 -5.88 -11.19 -16.51
N GLU A 8 -6.90 -12.04 -16.49
CA GLU A 8 -6.81 -13.41 -15.96
C GLU A 8 -6.00 -14.34 -16.87
N CYS A 9 -5.93 -14.07 -18.17
CA CYS A 9 -5.13 -14.83 -19.14
C CYS A 9 -3.88 -14.09 -19.63
N MET A 10 -3.52 -12.99 -18.98
CA MET A 10 -2.34 -12.20 -19.34
C MET A 10 -1.05 -13.02 -19.24
N ASP A 11 -0.16 -12.90 -20.23
CA ASP A 11 1.15 -13.53 -20.16
C ASP A 11 2.01 -12.91 -19.05
N ARG A 12 3.09 -13.62 -18.68
CA ARG A 12 3.93 -13.23 -17.54
C ARG A 12 4.63 -11.89 -17.73
N GLU A 13 5.04 -11.56 -18.95
CA GLU A 13 5.76 -10.32 -19.26
C GLU A 13 4.83 -9.12 -19.09
N ASN A 14 3.65 -9.18 -19.70
CA ASN A 14 2.64 -8.13 -19.55
C ASN A 14 2.14 -7.99 -18.12
N LEU A 15 1.98 -9.09 -17.39
CA LEU A 15 1.59 -9.05 -15.98
C LEU A 15 2.65 -8.34 -15.13
N ARG A 16 3.92 -8.67 -15.31
CA ARG A 16 5.04 -8.01 -14.60
C ARG A 16 5.15 -6.54 -14.95
N ARG A 17 4.90 -6.16 -16.21
CA ARG A 17 4.84 -4.76 -16.65
C ARG A 17 3.75 -3.97 -15.91
N ILE A 18 2.52 -4.50 -15.83
CA ILE A 18 1.43 -3.83 -15.11
C ILE A 18 1.71 -3.77 -13.60
N GLN A 19 2.25 -4.84 -13.02
CA GLN A 19 2.64 -4.85 -11.61
C GLN A 19 3.69 -3.78 -11.32
N SER A 20 4.69 -3.61 -12.19
CA SER A 20 5.73 -2.58 -12.04
C SER A 20 5.14 -1.17 -12.09
N ILE A 21 4.26 -0.90 -13.06
CA ILE A 21 3.57 0.39 -13.18
C ILE A 21 2.74 0.68 -11.92
N ARG A 22 1.92 -0.28 -11.48
CA ARG A 22 1.04 -0.11 -10.31
C ARG A 22 1.81 -0.02 -9.00
N LEU A 23 2.93 -0.73 -8.87
CA LEU A 23 3.81 -0.61 -7.70
C LEU A 23 4.37 0.81 -7.60
N LYS A 24 4.98 1.34 -8.69
CA LYS A 24 5.52 2.71 -8.70
C LYS A 24 4.44 3.73 -8.36
N GLN A 25 3.26 3.63 -8.99
CA GLN A 25 2.12 4.50 -8.68
C GLN A 25 1.68 4.41 -7.22
N THR A 26 1.63 3.21 -6.64
CA THR A 26 1.24 3.01 -5.24
C THR A 26 2.28 3.62 -4.30
N VAL A 27 3.58 3.40 -4.56
CA VAL A 27 4.68 3.93 -3.74
C VAL A 27 4.68 5.46 -3.77
N GLU A 28 4.60 6.05 -4.97
CA GLU A 28 4.47 7.50 -5.15
C GLU A 28 3.29 8.05 -4.34
N TYR A 29 2.12 7.42 -4.50
CA TYR A 29 0.89 7.84 -3.85
C TYR A 29 1.01 7.83 -2.33
N VAL A 30 1.51 6.74 -1.73
CA VAL A 30 1.63 6.66 -0.27
C VAL A 30 2.78 7.49 0.28
N TYR A 31 3.88 7.66 -0.49
CA TYR A 31 4.98 8.56 -0.12
C TYR A 31 4.48 9.99 0.04
N HIS A 32 3.63 10.45 -0.89
CA HIS A 32 3.12 11.81 -0.85
C HIS A 32 1.91 12.00 0.07
N ASN A 33 1.07 10.98 0.27
CA ASN A 33 -0.18 11.15 1.01
C ASN A 33 -0.19 10.56 2.42
N THR A 34 0.85 9.84 2.84
CA THR A 34 0.89 9.20 4.17
C THR A 34 2.22 9.48 4.90
N PRO A 35 2.22 10.35 5.93
CA PRO A 35 3.44 10.71 6.66
C PRO A 35 4.23 9.53 7.22
N PHE A 36 3.55 8.48 7.68
CA PHE A 36 4.18 7.25 8.16
C PHE A 36 5.04 6.58 7.09
N TYR A 37 4.48 6.34 5.90
CA TYR A 37 5.20 5.69 4.80
C TYR A 37 6.35 6.54 4.29
N ARG A 38 6.14 7.85 4.16
CA ARG A 38 7.20 8.79 3.80
C ARG A 38 8.39 8.70 4.76
N LYS A 39 8.13 8.75 6.06
CA LYS A 39 9.17 8.69 7.10
C LYS A 39 9.96 7.38 7.02
N ARG A 40 9.27 6.23 6.93
CA ARG A 40 9.92 4.91 6.86
C ARG A 40 10.79 4.73 5.62
N MET A 41 10.36 5.28 4.48
CA MET A 41 11.16 5.27 3.25
C MET A 41 12.37 6.20 3.36
N GLN A 42 12.21 7.41 3.92
CA GLN A 42 13.33 8.35 4.16
C GLN A 42 14.39 7.78 5.12
N GLU A 43 13.99 7.04 6.16
CA GLU A 43 14.90 6.35 7.09
C GLU A 43 15.81 5.32 6.39
N LEU A 44 15.33 4.72 5.30
CA LEU A 44 16.10 3.78 4.47
C LEU A 44 16.80 4.45 3.29
N GLY A 45 16.66 5.77 3.12
CA GLY A 45 17.17 6.51 1.96
C GLY A 45 16.48 6.12 0.65
N VAL A 46 15.24 5.61 0.70
CA VAL A 46 14.46 5.18 -0.47
C VAL A 46 13.47 6.26 -0.87
N THR A 47 13.37 6.49 -2.18
CA THR A 47 12.41 7.39 -2.82
C THR A 47 11.58 6.63 -3.87
N PRO A 48 10.44 7.17 -4.33
CA PRO A 48 9.66 6.52 -5.39
C PRO A 48 10.45 6.31 -6.71
N ASP A 49 11.46 7.13 -6.98
CA ASP A 49 12.30 7.00 -8.18
C ASP A 49 13.21 5.77 -8.15
N ASP A 50 13.45 5.18 -6.97
CA ASP A 50 14.20 3.95 -6.81
C ASP A 50 13.40 2.70 -7.22
N ILE A 51 12.11 2.85 -7.52
CA ILE A 51 11.18 1.78 -7.91
C ILE A 51 10.93 1.85 -9.42
N ASN A 52 11.58 0.95 -10.16
CA ASN A 52 11.50 0.90 -11.62
C ASN A 52 10.91 -0.41 -12.14
N SER A 53 10.84 -1.43 -11.29
CA SER A 53 10.26 -2.74 -11.59
C SER A 53 9.58 -3.35 -10.36
N ILE A 54 8.78 -4.39 -10.59
CA ILE A 54 8.18 -5.17 -9.50
C ILE A 54 9.23 -5.82 -8.58
N ASP A 55 10.46 -6.04 -9.05
CA ASP A 55 11.53 -6.65 -8.25
C ASP A 55 12.10 -5.67 -7.23
N ASP A 56 11.93 -4.36 -7.44
CA ASP A 56 12.37 -3.32 -6.51
C ASP A 56 11.54 -3.26 -5.21
N ILE A 57 10.46 -4.04 -5.11
CA ILE A 57 9.61 -4.11 -3.91
C ILE A 57 10.41 -4.45 -2.64
N VAL A 58 11.53 -5.17 -2.78
CA VAL A 58 12.42 -5.56 -1.67
C VAL A 58 13.16 -4.38 -1.03
N LYS A 59 13.21 -3.22 -1.72
CA LYS A 59 13.78 -1.98 -1.17
C LYS A 59 12.84 -1.31 -0.16
N LEU A 60 11.55 -1.62 -0.22
CA LEU A 60 10.53 -0.98 0.62
C LEU A 60 10.52 -1.56 2.03
N PRO A 61 10.25 -0.73 3.06
CA PRO A 61 10.11 -1.22 4.43
C PRO A 61 8.86 -2.09 4.57
N PHE A 62 8.96 -3.14 5.40
CA PHE A 62 7.76 -3.89 5.81
C PHE A 62 6.81 -3.02 6.64
N THR A 63 5.50 -3.25 6.46
CA THR A 63 4.46 -2.78 7.38
C THR A 63 4.08 -3.91 8.31
N THR A 64 4.19 -3.69 9.61
CA THR A 64 3.87 -4.67 10.65
C THR A 64 2.51 -4.42 11.27
N LYS A 65 2.02 -5.38 12.06
CA LYS A 65 0.78 -5.19 12.82
C LYS A 65 0.89 -4.08 13.88
N TYR A 66 2.09 -3.85 14.41
CA TYR A 66 2.35 -2.79 15.39
C TYR A 66 2.21 -1.41 14.74
N ASP A 67 2.75 -1.24 13.53
CA ASP A 67 2.60 0.00 12.76
C ASP A 67 1.13 0.40 12.57
N LEU A 68 0.26 -0.58 12.24
CA LEU A 68 -1.18 -0.35 12.10
C LEU A 68 -1.85 0.08 13.42
N ARG A 69 -1.37 -0.42 14.56
CA ARG A 69 -1.92 -0.12 15.89
C ARG A 69 -1.44 1.24 16.40
N ASP A 70 -0.19 1.59 16.13
CA ASP A 70 0.41 2.85 16.55
C ASP A 70 -0.13 4.04 15.76
N ASN A 71 -0.59 3.79 14.53
CA ASN A 71 -1.24 4.78 13.67
C ASN A 71 -2.78 4.73 13.74
N TYR A 72 -3.35 4.08 14.76
CA TYR A 72 -4.79 4.04 14.97
C TYR A 72 -5.38 5.45 15.22
N PRO A 73 -6.60 5.77 14.74
CA PRO A 73 -7.45 4.93 13.88
C PRO A 73 -7.18 5.11 12.38
N PHE A 74 -6.69 6.27 11.94
CA PHE A 74 -6.67 6.65 10.51
C PHE A 74 -5.31 7.18 10.02
N GLY A 75 -4.24 7.02 10.81
CA GLY A 75 -2.92 7.59 10.49
C GLY A 75 -2.26 7.01 9.23
N LEU A 76 -2.80 5.91 8.70
CA LEU A 76 -2.36 5.29 7.45
C LEU A 76 -3.32 5.51 6.28
N CYS A 77 -4.41 6.26 6.47
CA CYS A 77 -5.28 6.64 5.38
C CYS A 77 -4.55 7.62 4.45
N ALA A 78 -4.51 7.29 3.16
CA ALA A 78 -3.89 8.11 2.12
C ALA A 78 -4.90 9.05 1.43
N VAL A 79 -6.08 9.25 2.03
CA VAL A 79 -7.14 10.15 1.58
C VAL A 79 -7.74 10.87 2.79
N PRO A 80 -8.33 12.07 2.62
CA PRO A 80 -9.07 12.72 3.71
C PRO A 80 -10.31 11.90 4.10
N MET A 81 -10.72 12.00 5.37
CA MET A 81 -11.89 11.28 5.90
C MET A 81 -13.18 11.51 5.11
N SER A 82 -13.33 12.67 4.46
CA SER A 82 -14.50 12.98 3.62
C SER A 82 -14.63 12.11 2.37
N GLN A 83 -13.57 11.40 1.97
CA GLN A 83 -13.60 10.43 0.87
C GLN A 83 -13.81 8.99 1.35
N ILE A 84 -13.79 8.75 2.67
CA ILE A 84 -13.99 7.41 3.23
C ILE A 84 -15.48 7.17 3.42
N VAL A 85 -16.03 6.21 2.69
CA VAL A 85 -17.45 5.84 2.71
C VAL A 85 -17.72 4.61 3.56
N ARG A 86 -16.69 3.86 3.95
CA ARG A 86 -16.84 2.69 4.82
C ARG A 86 -15.62 2.48 5.71
N ILE A 87 -15.86 2.05 6.95
CA ILE A 87 -14.81 1.70 7.92
C ILE A 87 -15.02 0.27 8.37
N HIS A 88 -14.00 -0.57 8.22
CA HIS A 88 -13.93 -1.91 8.80
C HIS A 88 -12.85 -1.95 9.87
N ALA A 89 -13.11 -2.69 10.96
CA ALA A 89 -12.16 -2.89 12.03
C ALA A 89 -12.01 -4.37 12.36
N SER A 90 -10.80 -4.77 12.76
CA SER A 90 -10.57 -6.12 13.30
C SER A 90 -11.23 -6.28 14.69
N SER A 91 -11.50 -7.51 15.11
CA SER A 91 -12.12 -7.83 16.41
C SER A 91 -11.33 -7.37 17.65
N GLY A 92 -10.02 -7.12 17.54
CA GLY A 92 -9.23 -6.52 18.63
C GLY A 92 -8.88 -7.48 19.78
N THR A 93 -8.90 -8.80 19.56
CA THR A 93 -8.68 -9.80 20.63
C THR A 93 -7.32 -9.73 21.33
N THR A 94 -6.32 -9.11 20.70
CA THR A 94 -4.94 -8.97 21.23
C THR A 94 -4.51 -7.52 21.44
N GLY A 95 -5.47 -6.57 21.52
CA GLY A 95 -5.20 -5.15 21.76
C GLY A 95 -5.98 -4.22 20.84
N LYS A 96 -5.48 -3.00 20.60
CA LYS A 96 -6.13 -2.03 19.72
C LYS A 96 -6.50 -2.67 18.36
N PRO A 97 -7.77 -2.58 17.93
CA PRO A 97 -8.18 -2.96 16.59
C PRO A 97 -7.37 -2.23 15.52
N THR A 98 -7.20 -2.85 14.37
CA THR A 98 -6.72 -2.16 13.16
C THR A 98 -7.89 -1.81 12.28
N VAL A 99 -7.82 -0.64 11.65
CA VAL A 99 -8.89 -0.07 10.84
C VAL A 99 -8.49 -0.05 9.36
N VAL A 100 -9.45 -0.28 8.48
CA VAL A 100 -9.33 -0.10 7.03
C VAL A 100 -10.49 0.78 6.56
N GLY A 101 -10.17 1.85 5.83
CA GLY A 101 -11.14 2.72 5.17
C GLY A 101 -11.28 2.37 3.69
N TYR A 102 -12.50 2.43 3.17
CA TYR A 102 -12.83 2.34 1.73
C TYR A 102 -13.45 3.64 1.25
#